data_AF-A0A9D2P352-F1
#
_entry.id   AF-A0A9D2P352-F1
#
_cell.length_a   1.000
_cell.length_b   1.000
_cell.length_c   1.000
_cell.angle_alpha   90.00
_cell.angle_beta   90.00
_cell.angle_gamma   90.00
#
_symmetry.space_group_name_H-M   'P 1'
#
loop_
_entity.id
_entity.type
_entity.pdbx_description
1 polymer ?
#
loop_
_entity_poly.entity_id
_entity_poly.type
_entity_poly.pdbx_seq_one_letter_code
_entity_poly.pdbx_strand_id
1 'polypeptide(L)'
;KLPILVYPTLHYQNGGLEICGDGFTKVIDNLLVAGEAVGGIHGRNRLMGNSLLDIIVFGRNAGKAAAAKAKNVELGNMNLDHIQAYAEELKEAGIDTGDVSPLLLPKYARHER
;
A
#
# COMPACT_ATOMS: atom_id res chain seq x y z
N LYS A 1 2.77 -28.54 33.85
CA LYS A 1 2.55 -27.69 32.64
C LYS A 1 3.82 -26.88 32.43
N LEU A 2 4.41 -26.91 31.24
CA LEU A 2 5.58 -26.08 30.90
C LEU A 2 5.11 -24.78 30.22
N PRO A 3 5.80 -23.65 30.40
CA PRO A 3 5.45 -22.39 29.75
C PRO A 3 5.75 -22.41 28.24
N ILE A 4 5.05 -21.58 27.48
CA ILE A 4 5.32 -21.34 26.06
C ILE A 4 6.28 -20.16 25.94
N LEU A 5 7.38 -20.36 25.20
CA LEU A 5 8.34 -19.32 24.88
C LEU A 5 7.81 -18.46 23.73
N VAL A 6 7.80 -17.13 23.91
CA VAL A 6 7.26 -16.17 22.94
C VAL A 6 8.25 -15.04 22.69
N TYR A 7 8.26 -14.52 21.46
CA TYR A 7 9.11 -13.42 21.02
C TYR A 7 8.30 -12.40 20.21
N PRO A 8 8.65 -11.11 20.24
CA PRO A 8 8.06 -10.11 19.36
C PRO A 8 8.37 -10.41 17.88
N THR A 9 7.36 -10.27 17.03
CA THR A 9 7.49 -10.35 15.58
C THR A 9 6.77 -9.17 14.93
N LEU A 10 7.19 -8.79 13.72
CA LEU A 10 6.40 -7.84 12.91
C LEU A 10 5.03 -8.46 12.63
N HIS A 11 3.97 -7.76 13.00
CA HIS A 11 2.61 -8.29 12.94
C HIS A 11 1.70 -7.52 11.96
N TYR A 12 1.84 -6.20 11.87
CA TYR A 12 0.94 -5.37 11.08
C TYR A 12 1.61 -4.08 10.62
N GLN A 13 1.27 -3.62 9.42
CA GLN A 13 1.73 -2.36 8.84
C GLN A 13 0.63 -1.30 8.92
N ASN A 14 0.85 -0.24 9.71
CA ASN A 14 -0.11 0.87 9.86
C ASN A 14 0.03 1.93 8.74
N GLY A 15 1.16 1.91 8.01
CA GLY A 15 1.44 2.81 6.91
C GLY A 15 0.94 2.25 5.59
N GLY A 16 0.96 3.08 4.55
CA GLY A 16 0.48 2.70 3.22
C GLY A 16 0.09 3.93 2.41
N LEU A 17 -0.68 3.71 1.36
CA LEU A 17 -1.16 4.78 0.49
C LEU A 17 -2.21 5.64 1.22
N GLU A 18 -2.10 6.96 1.08
CA GLU A 18 -3.06 7.90 1.64
C GLU A 18 -4.33 7.95 0.78
N ILE A 19 -5.48 7.72 1.42
CA ILE A 19 -6.79 7.69 0.75
C ILE A 19 -7.80 8.67 1.36
N CYS A 20 -8.83 8.96 0.57
CA CYS A 20 -10.10 9.54 1.02
C CYS A 20 -11.02 8.45 1.61
N GLY A 21 -12.09 8.85 2.29
CA GLY A 21 -13.01 7.91 2.97
C GLY A 21 -13.79 6.97 2.03
N ASP A 22 -13.78 7.26 0.73
CA ASP A 22 -14.36 6.46 -0.36
C ASP A 22 -13.36 5.49 -1.01
N GLY A 23 -12.08 5.49 -0.59
CA GLY A 23 -11.06 4.58 -1.07
C GLY A 23 -10.14 5.12 -2.16
N PHE A 24 -10.43 6.31 -2.72
CA PHE A 24 -9.54 6.92 -3.73
C PHE A 24 -8.26 7.42 -3.10
N THR A 25 -7.13 7.26 -3.79
CA THR A 25 -5.90 7.96 -3.39
C THR A 25 -6.05 9.47 -3.61
N LYS A 26 -5.32 10.27 -2.82
CA LYS A 26 -5.35 11.73 -2.96
C LYS A 26 -4.56 12.28 -4.14
N VAL A 27 -3.65 11.48 -4.70
CA VAL A 27 -2.64 11.92 -5.68
C VAL A 27 -2.81 11.27 -7.04
N ILE A 28 -3.23 9.99 -7.09
CA ILE A 28 -3.37 9.24 -8.34
C ILE A 28 -4.85 9.05 -8.65
N ASP A 29 -5.30 9.72 -9.71
CA ASP A 29 -6.66 9.61 -10.19
C ASP A 29 -7.03 8.18 -10.56
N ASN A 30 -8.26 7.79 -10.26
CA ASN A 30 -8.82 6.47 -10.53
C ASN A 30 -8.13 5.29 -9.82
N LEU A 31 -7.14 5.54 -8.96
CA LEU A 31 -6.55 4.52 -8.11
C LEU A 31 -7.31 4.44 -6.79
N LEU A 32 -7.82 3.25 -6.46
CA LEU A 32 -8.45 2.96 -5.17
C LEU A 32 -7.66 1.90 -4.42
N VAL A 33 -7.59 2.04 -3.09
CA VAL A 33 -6.82 1.17 -2.20
C VAL A 33 -7.62 0.92 -0.93
N ALA A 34 -7.53 -0.28 -0.36
CA ALA A 34 -8.19 -0.64 0.89
C ALA A 34 -7.36 -1.66 1.68
N GLY A 35 -7.66 -1.79 2.98
CA GLY A 35 -7.00 -2.75 3.87
C GLY A 35 -5.60 -2.32 4.29
N GLU A 36 -4.74 -3.29 4.60
CA GLU A 36 -3.38 -3.05 5.14
C GLU A 36 -2.43 -2.33 4.16
N ALA A 37 -2.82 -2.15 2.90
CA ALA A 37 -2.10 -1.33 1.93
C ALA A 37 -2.34 0.19 2.12
N VAL A 38 -3.28 0.58 2.98
CA VAL A 38 -3.67 1.97 3.24
C VAL A 38 -2.97 2.51 4.49
N GLY A 39 -2.56 3.78 4.41
CA GLY A 39 -2.04 4.53 5.55
C GLY A 39 -3.05 5.52 6.15
N GLY A 40 -2.79 5.97 7.37
CA GLY A 40 -3.45 7.12 7.99
C GLY A 40 -4.69 6.80 8.86
N ILE A 41 -5.43 5.73 8.57
CA ILE A 41 -6.63 5.33 9.33
C ILE A 41 -6.30 5.05 10.80
N HIS A 42 -5.17 4.37 11.04
CA HIS A 42 -4.79 3.86 12.36
C HIS A 42 -3.81 4.77 13.11
N GLY A 43 -3.37 5.88 12.51
CA GLY A 43 -2.32 6.73 13.06
C GLY A 43 -1.01 5.96 13.31
N ARG A 44 -0.35 6.25 14.43
CA ARG A 44 0.93 5.60 14.79
C ARG A 44 0.76 4.17 15.29
N ASN A 45 -0.35 3.87 15.96
CA ASN A 45 -0.59 2.56 16.57
C ASN A 45 -2.04 2.11 16.39
N ARG A 46 -2.25 1.07 15.60
CA ARG A 46 -3.55 0.45 15.40
C ARG A 46 -4.09 -0.14 16.71
N LEU A 47 -5.32 0.24 17.05
CA LEU A 47 -6.06 -0.37 18.15
C LEU A 47 -6.43 -1.83 17.83
N MET A 48 -6.29 -2.71 18.82
CA MET A 48 -6.54 -4.15 18.64
C MET A 48 -7.96 -4.43 18.14
N GLY A 49 -8.10 -5.37 17.20
CA GLY A 49 -9.40 -5.79 16.64
C GLY A 49 -9.89 -4.95 15.46
N ASN A 50 -9.28 -3.81 15.16
CA ASN A 50 -9.80 -2.92 14.11
C ASN A 50 -9.38 -3.28 12.68
N SER A 51 -8.40 -4.16 12.45
CA SER A 51 -7.98 -4.48 11.07
C SER A 51 -9.03 -5.24 10.26
N LEU A 52 -9.76 -6.15 10.90
CA LEU A 52 -10.83 -6.87 10.18
C LEU A 52 -11.97 -5.91 9.84
N LEU A 53 -12.30 -5.01 10.79
CA LEU A 53 -13.30 -3.97 10.57
C LEU A 53 -12.89 -3.02 9.44
N ASP A 54 -11.62 -2.61 9.42
CA ASP A 54 -11.03 -1.76 8.39
C ASP A 54 -11.21 -2.37 6.98
N ILE A 55 -10.75 -3.60 6.79
CA ILE A 55 -10.87 -4.29 5.50
C ILE A 55 -12.33 -4.42 5.06
N ILE A 56 -13.26 -4.73 5.98
CA ILE A 56 -14.68 -4.89 5.65
C ILE A 56 -15.33 -3.54 5.29
N VAL A 57 -15.10 -2.50 6.08
CA VAL A 57 -15.76 -1.19 5.92
C VAL A 57 -15.17 -0.44 4.73
N PHE A 58 -13.85 -0.19 4.75
CA PHE A 58 -13.20 0.59 3.71
C PHE A 58 -13.09 -0.20 2.40
N GLY A 59 -12.92 -1.52 2.46
CA GLY A 59 -13.00 -2.37 1.26
C GLY A 59 -14.37 -2.33 0.59
N ARG A 60 -15.47 -2.33 1.36
CA ARG A 60 -16.82 -2.18 0.80
C ARG A 60 -17.04 -0.79 0.20
N ASN A 61 -16.54 0.27 0.83
CA ASN A 61 -16.64 1.62 0.31
C ASN A 61 -15.86 1.77 -1.00
N ALA A 62 -14.60 1.36 -1.02
CA ALA A 62 -13.75 1.35 -2.19
C ALA A 62 -14.37 0.52 -3.34
N GLY A 63 -14.91 -0.66 -3.04
CA GLY A 63 -15.57 -1.50 -4.05
C GLY A 63 -16.80 -0.83 -4.68
N LYS A 64 -17.64 -0.15 -3.88
CA LYS A 64 -18.78 0.62 -4.40
C LYS A 64 -18.33 1.81 -5.26
N ALA A 65 -17.32 2.54 -4.80
CA ALA A 65 -16.76 3.68 -5.50
C ALA A 65 -16.13 3.26 -6.84
N ALA A 66 -15.35 2.19 -6.85
CA ALA A 66 -14.76 1.61 -8.06
C ALA A 66 -15.84 1.18 -9.06
N ALA A 67 -16.88 0.45 -8.62
CA ALA A 67 -17.98 0.02 -9.48
C ALA A 67 -18.78 1.19 -10.09
N ALA A 68 -18.94 2.29 -9.34
CA ALA A 68 -19.57 3.49 -9.86
C ALA A 68 -18.66 4.22 -10.86
N LYS A 69 -17.37 4.38 -10.54
CA LYS A 69 -16.39 5.10 -11.37
C LYS A 69 -16.12 4.39 -12.69
N ALA A 70 -16.06 3.05 -12.69
CA ALA A 70 -15.80 2.23 -13.88
C ALA A 70 -16.83 2.46 -15.00
N LYS A 71 -18.03 2.95 -14.71
CA LYS A 71 -19.07 3.24 -15.71
C LYS A 71 -18.79 4.52 -16.52
N ASN A 72 -18.00 5.43 -15.95
CA ASN A 72 -17.78 6.78 -16.48
C ASN A 72 -16.28 7.05 -16.71
N VAL A 73 -15.45 6.01 -16.79
CA VAL A 73 -14.02 6.14 -17.05
C VAL A 73 -13.76 5.98 -18.54
N GLU A 74 -12.99 6.88 -19.11
CA GLU A 74 -12.42 6.71 -20.44
C GLU A 74 -11.07 6.01 -20.31
N LEU A 75 -10.90 4.91 -21.03
CA LEU A 75 -9.65 4.15 -21.02
C LEU A 75 -8.64 4.80 -21.98
N GLY A 76 -7.46 5.12 -21.46
CA GLY A 76 -6.32 5.51 -22.28
C GLY A 76 -5.62 4.30 -22.91
N ASN A 77 -4.63 4.57 -23.76
CA ASN A 77 -3.72 3.53 -24.25
C ASN A 77 -2.83 3.07 -23.10
N MET A 78 -2.75 1.76 -22.88
CA MET A 78 -1.87 1.21 -21.84
C MET A 78 -0.39 1.50 -22.18
N ASN A 79 0.32 2.10 -21.25
CA ASN A 79 1.75 2.37 -21.38
C ASN A 79 2.43 2.34 -20.00
N LEU A 80 3.76 2.47 -19.99
CA LEU A 80 4.58 2.56 -18.79
C LEU A 80 5.36 3.89 -18.74
N ASP A 81 4.84 4.93 -19.39
CA ASP A 81 5.55 6.19 -19.59
C ASP A 81 5.87 6.86 -18.25
N HIS A 82 4.97 6.73 -17.25
CA HIS A 82 5.20 7.22 -15.90
C HIS A 82 6.41 6.55 -15.20
N ILE A 83 6.69 5.28 -15.49
CA ILE A 83 7.85 4.57 -14.94
C ILE A 83 9.14 5.12 -15.57
N GLN A 84 9.11 5.34 -16.89
CA GLN A 84 10.25 5.89 -17.62
C GLN A 84 10.53 7.34 -17.20
N ALA A 85 9.50 8.16 -17.07
CA ALA A 85 9.61 9.53 -16.57
C ALA A 85 10.24 9.56 -15.17
N TYR A 86 9.75 8.72 -14.24
CA TYR A 86 10.33 8.63 -12.91
C TYR A 86 11.80 8.14 -12.91
N ALA A 87 12.15 7.21 -13.80
CA ALA A 87 13.54 6.75 -13.94
C ALA A 87 14.48 7.86 -14.46
N GLU A 88 14.03 8.69 -15.40
CA GLU A 88 14.80 9.85 -15.85
C GLU A 88 14.88 10.92 -14.76
N GLU A 89 13.81 11.19 -13.99
CA GLU A 89 13.83 12.10 -12.84
C GLU A 89 14.89 11.68 -11.80
N LEU A 90 14.95 10.38 -11.47
CA LEU A 90 15.97 9.85 -10.56
C LEU A 90 17.39 10.08 -11.09
N LYS A 91 17.60 9.82 -12.38
CA LYS A 91 18.89 10.01 -13.05
C LYS A 91 19.31 11.48 -13.11
N GLU A 92 18.39 12.40 -13.40
CA GLU A 92 18.62 13.84 -13.36
C GLU A 92 18.97 14.33 -11.95
N ALA A 93 18.34 13.74 -10.93
CA ALA A 93 18.68 13.99 -9.53
C ALA A 93 20.00 13.33 -9.09
N GLY A 94 20.66 12.55 -9.96
CA GLY A 94 21.87 11.80 -9.64
C GLY A 94 21.66 10.68 -8.63
N ILE A 95 20.44 10.17 -8.51
CA ILE A 95 20.06 9.12 -7.57
C ILE A 95 20.12 7.77 -8.29
N ASP A 96 21.09 6.95 -7.90
CA ASP A 96 21.10 5.52 -8.21
C ASP A 96 20.79 4.74 -6.94
N THR A 97 19.68 4.00 -6.96
CA THR A 97 19.27 3.19 -5.80
C THR A 97 19.98 1.83 -5.76
N GLY A 98 20.44 1.33 -6.91
CA GLY A 98 20.92 -0.05 -7.06
C GLY A 98 19.88 -1.14 -6.70
N ASP A 99 18.64 -0.75 -6.39
CA ASP A 99 17.59 -1.62 -5.91
C ASP A 99 16.67 -2.04 -7.06
N VAL A 100 16.38 -3.33 -7.15
CA VAL A 100 15.46 -3.89 -8.16
C VAL A 100 14.10 -4.12 -7.51
N SER A 101 13.07 -3.48 -8.07
CA SER A 101 11.67 -3.66 -7.66
C SER A 101 11.00 -4.80 -8.46
N PRO A 102 10.06 -5.56 -7.87
CA PRO A 102 9.66 -5.50 -6.47
C PRO A 102 10.66 -6.19 -5.53
N LEU A 103 11.00 -5.53 -4.43
CA LEU A 103 11.81 -6.12 -3.37
C LEU A 103 10.93 -7.06 -2.51
N LEU A 104 10.82 -8.32 -2.93
CA LEU A 104 9.96 -9.31 -2.27
C LEU A 104 10.44 -9.67 -0.85
N LEU A 105 11.76 -9.64 -0.61
CA LEU A 105 12.37 -9.94 0.68
C LEU A 105 13.43 -8.89 1.00
N PRO A 106 13.14 -7.97 1.94
CA PRO A 106 14.12 -6.98 2.37
C PRO A 106 15.37 -7.61 2.98
N LYS A 107 16.51 -6.92 2.89
CA LYS A 107 17.80 -7.41 3.41
C LYS A 107 17.74 -7.75 4.91
N TYR A 108 16.94 -7.02 5.69
CA TYR A 108 16.74 -7.29 7.13
C TYR A 108 15.95 -8.57 7.43
N ALA A 109 15.28 -9.18 6.45
CA ALA A 109 14.63 -10.48 6.62
C ALA A 109 15.62 -11.64 6.49
N ARG A 110 16.82 -11.40 5.96
CA ARG A 110 17.90 -12.39 5.90
C ARG A 110 18.83 -12.18 7.09
N HIS A 111 18.60 -12.94 8.16
CA HIS A 111 19.72 -13.33 9.01
C HIS A 111 20.47 -14.40 8.22
N GLU A 112 21.61 -14.06 7.62
CA GLU A 112 22.59 -15.08 7.26
C GLU A 112 22.82 -15.94 8.52
N ARG A 113 22.68 -17.26 8.37
CA ARG A 113 23.19 -18.22 9.36
C ARG A 113 24.62 -18.55 8.99
#